data_AF-A0A849EPJ1-F1
#
_entry.id   AF-A0A849EPJ1-F1
#
_cell.length_a   1.000
_cell.length_b   1.000
_cell.length_c   1.000
_cell.angle_alpha   90.00
_cell.angle_beta   90.00
_cell.angle_gamma   90.00
#
_symmetry.space_group_name_H-M   'P 1'
#
loop_
_entity.id
_entity.type
_entity.pdbx_description
1 polymer ?
#
loop_
_entity_poly.entity_id
_entity_poly.type
_entity_poly.pdbx_seq_one_letter_code
_entity_poly.pdbx_strand_id
1 'polypeptide(L)'
;MPLLKREYRILLQIIVSCLVSGIFVYAISCLVGEDIFESNRQLGQNEALIFQINTELKGGIAQRLARLGGVPEDSTSRKYYAVSLAKEIHDLSALTEKQRIIFNAYNVRNYEDQLQHLTDSADSADVDSLMDELDTVRREMRNAANLLDKHRKRLNRNRTAFMILFFLLWGGIYMNVDNRRILLGDQ
;
A
#
# COMPACT_ATOMS: atom_id res chain seq x y z
N MET A 1 48.58 25.90 4.36
CA MET A 1 47.69 24.71 4.24
C MET A 1 47.03 24.19 5.54
N PRO A 2 46.86 24.95 6.66
CA PRO A 2 46.10 24.44 7.82
C PRO A 2 44.56 24.58 7.68
N LEU A 3 44.08 25.52 6.85
CA LEU A 3 42.65 25.77 6.63
C LEU A 3 41.94 24.57 5.96
N LEU A 4 42.51 24.02 4.89
CA LEU A 4 41.99 22.82 4.20
C LEU A 4 41.87 21.58 5.11
N LYS A 5 42.82 21.39 6.05
CA LYS A 5 42.75 20.29 7.03
C LYS A 5 41.66 20.49 8.08
N ARG A 6 41.26 21.73 8.35
CA ARG A 6 40.18 22.07 9.28
C ARG A 6 38.82 21.86 8.60
N GLU A 7 38.66 22.34 7.38
CA GLU A 7 37.43 22.16 6.58
C GLU A 7 37.14 20.69 6.30
N TYR A 8 38.15 19.91 5.91
CA TYR A 8 37.99 18.47 5.68
C TYR A 8 37.57 17.71 6.96
N ARG A 9 38.11 18.10 8.13
CA ARG A 9 37.72 17.52 9.42
C ARG A 9 36.28 17.85 9.80
N ILE A 10 35.82 19.06 9.53
CA ILE A 10 34.43 19.46 9.77
C ILE A 10 33.49 18.66 8.86
N LEU A 11 33.83 18.55 7.57
CA LEU A 11 33.04 17.78 6.61
C LEU A 11 32.93 16.30 7.01
N LEU A 12 34.04 15.69 7.43
CA LEU A 12 34.06 14.30 7.89
C LEU A 12 33.19 14.10 9.14
N GLN A 13 33.20 15.04 10.09
CA GLN A 13 32.37 14.99 11.28
C GLN A 13 30.87 15.13 10.98
N ILE A 14 30.51 15.98 10.02
CA ILE A 14 29.13 16.10 9.53
C ILE A 14 28.68 14.74 8.95
N ILE A 15 29.52 14.11 8.13
CA ILE A 15 29.22 12.80 7.55
C ILE A 15 29.08 11.73 8.64
N VAL A 16 30.03 11.65 9.58
CA VAL A 16 30.00 10.65 10.67
C VAL A 16 28.79 10.86 11.58
N SER A 17 28.49 12.09 11.98
CA SER A 17 27.30 12.38 12.82
C SER A 17 25.99 12.04 12.12
N CYS A 18 25.90 12.30 10.81
CA CYS A 18 24.76 11.91 9.98
C CYS A 18 24.60 10.38 9.94
N LEU A 19 25.70 9.66 9.72
CA LEU A 19 25.72 8.19 9.64
C LEU A 19 25.32 7.56 10.98
N VAL A 20 25.85 8.06 12.09
CA VAL A 20 25.49 7.59 13.45
C VAL A 20 24.01 7.84 13.75
N SER A 21 23.49 9.04 13.44
CA SER A 21 22.06 9.33 13.61
C SER A 21 21.18 8.40 12.77
N GLY A 22 21.58 8.13 11.52
CA GLY A 22 20.87 7.22 10.62
C GLY A 22 20.80 5.79 11.17
N ILE A 23 21.91 5.27 11.68
CA ILE A 23 21.96 3.95 12.32
C ILE A 23 21.06 3.90 13.56
N PHE A 24 21.07 4.95 14.38
CA PHE A 24 20.22 5.02 15.57
C PHE A 24 18.73 5.02 15.22
N VAL A 25 18.32 5.81 14.23
CA VAL A 25 16.92 5.84 13.78
C VAL A 25 16.50 4.49 13.21
N TYR A 26 17.37 3.84 12.44
CA TYR A 26 17.13 2.49 11.93
C TYR A 26 16.97 1.48 13.08
N ALA A 27 17.85 1.50 14.09
CA ALA A 27 17.77 0.62 15.24
C ALA A 27 16.46 0.83 16.03
N ILE A 28 16.05 2.08 16.25
CA ILE A 28 14.76 2.40 16.90
C ILE A 28 13.59 1.89 16.05
N SER A 29 13.64 2.05 14.73
CA SER A 29 12.64 1.54 13.80
C SER A 29 12.50 0.02 13.88
N CYS A 30 13.60 -0.72 13.90
CA CYS A 30 13.58 -2.17 14.10
C CYS A 30 13.02 -2.57 15.48
N LEU A 31 13.33 -1.80 16.53
CA LEU A 31 12.87 -2.07 17.90
C LEU A 31 11.37 -1.83 18.08
N VAL A 32 10.83 -0.85 17.35
CA VAL A 32 9.38 -0.59 17.24
C VAL A 32 8.67 -1.65 16.38
N GLY A 33 9.41 -2.47 15.63
CA GLY A 33 8.88 -3.48 14.72
C GLY A 33 8.37 -2.90 13.39
N GLU A 34 8.62 -1.62 13.13
CA GLU A 34 8.29 -0.96 11.86
C GLU A 34 9.57 -0.64 11.11
N ASP A 35 10.04 -1.57 10.27
CA ASP A 35 11.18 -1.32 9.39
C ASP A 35 10.82 -0.21 8.37
N ILE A 36 11.57 0.90 8.38
CA ILE A 36 11.35 2.06 7.51
C ILE A 36 11.42 1.68 6.02
N PHE A 37 12.30 0.75 5.64
CA PHE A 37 12.42 0.33 4.24
C PHE A 37 11.20 -0.48 3.81
N GLU A 38 10.77 -1.42 4.66
CA GLU A 38 9.59 -2.23 4.40
C GLU A 38 8.32 -1.37 4.38
N SER A 39 8.20 -0.42 5.31
CA SER A 39 7.10 0.56 5.34
C SER A 39 7.04 1.39 4.05
N ASN A 40 8.18 1.85 3.52
CA ASN A 40 8.22 2.58 2.24
C ASN A 40 7.80 1.70 1.07
N ARG A 41 8.25 0.44 1.02
CA ARG A 41 7.82 -0.52 0.00
C ARG A 41 6.31 -0.75 0.04
N GLN A 42 5.77 -0.98 1.23
CA GLN A 42 4.34 -1.17 1.46
C GLN A 42 3.53 0.09 1.10
N LEU A 43 4.08 1.29 1.34
CA LEU A 43 3.42 2.54 0.97
C LEU A 43 3.23 2.64 -0.55
N GLY A 44 4.26 2.33 -1.34
CA GLY A 44 4.16 2.33 -2.81
C GLY A 44 3.19 1.25 -3.34
N GLN A 45 3.21 0.05 -2.76
CA GLN A 45 2.26 -1.01 -3.11
C GLN A 45 0.82 -0.63 -2.78
N ASN A 46 0.59 -0.04 -1.60
CA ASN A 46 -0.73 0.42 -1.18
C ASN A 46 -1.23 1.55 -2.09
N GLU A 47 -0.38 2.50 -2.50
CA GLU A 47 -0.75 3.56 -3.44
C GLU A 47 -1.14 3.01 -4.81
N ALA A 48 -0.38 2.06 -5.35
CA ALA A 48 -0.68 1.41 -6.61
C ALA A 48 -2.03 0.66 -6.56
N LEU A 49 -2.29 -0.10 -5.49
CA LEU A 49 -3.56 -0.82 -5.30
C LEU A 49 -4.74 0.13 -5.11
N ILE A 50 -4.59 1.18 -4.31
CA ILE A 50 -5.61 2.22 -4.13
C ILE A 50 -5.93 2.87 -5.48
N PHE A 51 -4.92 3.18 -6.29
CA PHE A 51 -5.11 3.78 -7.60
C PHE A 51 -5.87 2.83 -8.55
N GLN A 52 -5.47 1.56 -8.60
CA GLN A 52 -6.14 0.54 -9.42
C GLN A 52 -7.61 0.38 -9.02
N ILE A 53 -7.88 0.17 -7.72
CA ILE A 53 -9.25 0.01 -7.20
C ILE A 53 -10.10 1.24 -7.51
N ASN A 54 -9.57 2.45 -7.30
CA ASN A 54 -10.32 3.68 -7.60
C ASN A 54 -10.55 3.88 -9.10
N THR A 55 -9.63 3.44 -9.95
CA THR A 55 -9.79 3.50 -11.42
C THR A 55 -10.92 2.58 -11.87
N GLU A 56 -10.95 1.36 -11.35
CA GLU A 56 -12.03 0.40 -11.63
C GLU A 56 -13.39 0.92 -11.09
N LEU A 57 -13.43 1.43 -9.86
CA LEU A 57 -14.66 1.94 -9.25
C LEU A 57 -15.21 3.20 -9.95
N LYS A 58 -14.36 4.11 -10.43
CA LYS A 58 -14.78 5.37 -11.06
C LYS A 58 -15.34 5.17 -12.47
N GLY A 59 -14.94 4.12 -13.18
CA GLY A 59 -15.34 3.95 -14.57
C GLY A 59 -14.92 2.64 -15.23
N GLY A 60 -13.91 1.93 -14.71
CA GLY A 60 -13.49 0.64 -15.28
C GLY A 60 -14.61 -0.40 -15.26
N ILE A 61 -15.36 -0.53 -14.15
CA ILE A 61 -16.51 -1.45 -14.06
C ILE A 61 -17.59 -1.07 -15.09
N ALA A 62 -17.91 0.21 -15.22
CA ALA A 62 -18.90 0.67 -16.19
C ALA A 62 -18.45 0.41 -17.64
N GLN A 63 -17.16 0.60 -17.92
CA GLN A 63 -16.58 0.31 -19.23
C GLN A 63 -16.58 -1.18 -19.55
N ARG A 64 -16.27 -2.05 -18.58
CA ARG A 64 -16.32 -3.51 -18.71
C ARG A 64 -17.75 -3.98 -19.01
N LEU A 65 -18.73 -3.48 -18.25
CA LEU A 65 -20.14 -3.78 -18.47
C LEU A 65 -20.63 -3.29 -19.84
N ALA A 66 -20.21 -2.10 -20.27
CA ALA A 66 -20.56 -1.56 -21.59
C ALA A 66 -19.99 -2.40 -22.75
N ARG A 67 -18.82 -3.05 -22.58
CA ARG A 67 -18.24 -3.97 -23.58
C ARG A 67 -19.04 -5.27 -23.70
N LEU A 68 -19.66 -5.73 -22.61
CA LEU A 68 -20.54 -6.90 -22.62
C LEU A 68 -21.86 -6.61 -23.35
N GLY A 69 -22.25 -5.34 -23.45
CA GLY A 69 -23.50 -4.92 -24.08
C GLY A 69 -24.72 -5.12 -23.18
N GLY A 70 -25.91 -5.09 -23.79
CA GLY A 70 -27.17 -5.32 -23.08
C GLY A 70 -27.39 -6.80 -22.79
N VAL A 71 -28.18 -7.10 -21.75
CA VAL A 71 -28.56 -8.47 -21.38
C VAL A 71 -29.38 -9.09 -22.52
N PRO A 72 -28.94 -10.21 -23.12
CA PRO A 72 -29.68 -10.86 -24.20
C PRO A 72 -31.01 -11.47 -23.71
N GLU A 73 -32.02 -11.44 -24.57
CA GLU A 73 -33.30 -12.14 -24.34
C GLU A 73 -33.22 -13.63 -24.70
N ASP A 74 -32.33 -14.00 -25.64
CA ASP A 74 -32.07 -15.39 -26.04
C ASP A 74 -31.34 -16.18 -24.94
N SER A 75 -31.80 -17.40 -24.67
CA SER A 75 -31.25 -18.28 -23.61
C SER A 75 -29.78 -18.68 -23.79
N THR A 76 -29.34 -18.93 -25.03
CA THR A 76 -27.97 -19.35 -25.35
C THR A 76 -27.02 -18.16 -25.20
N SER A 77 -27.40 -17.02 -25.77
CA SER A 77 -26.66 -15.77 -25.70
C SER A 77 -26.59 -15.22 -24.27
N ARG A 78 -27.67 -15.39 -23.49
CA ARG A 78 -27.71 -15.03 -22.07
C ARG A 78 -26.72 -15.87 -21.26
N LYS A 79 -26.56 -17.17 -21.56
CA LYS A 79 -25.54 -18.00 -20.92
C LYS A 79 -24.12 -17.50 -21.21
N TYR A 80 -23.80 -17.16 -22.45
CA TYR A 80 -22.51 -16.56 -22.81
C TYR A 80 -22.26 -15.22 -22.11
N TYR A 81 -23.30 -14.39 -22.00
CA TYR A 81 -23.25 -13.12 -21.27
C TYR A 81 -22.97 -13.36 -19.78
N ALA A 82 -23.69 -14.28 -19.13
CA ALA A 82 -23.52 -14.62 -17.73
C ALA A 82 -22.10 -15.14 -17.43
N VAL A 83 -21.54 -16.02 -18.26
CA VAL A 83 -20.16 -16.49 -18.13
C VAL A 83 -19.15 -15.35 -18.27
N SER A 84 -19.36 -14.46 -19.24
CA SER A 84 -18.48 -13.32 -19.46
C SER A 84 -18.53 -12.33 -18.31
N LEU A 85 -19.72 -12.09 -17.76
CA LEU A 85 -19.93 -11.27 -16.59
C LEU A 85 -19.29 -11.88 -15.33
N ALA A 86 -19.47 -13.17 -15.09
CA ALA A 86 -18.85 -13.88 -13.98
C ALA A 86 -17.31 -13.77 -14.04
N LYS A 87 -16.73 -13.84 -15.25
CA LYS A 87 -15.30 -13.60 -15.45
C LYS A 87 -14.88 -12.18 -15.06
N GLU A 88 -15.64 -11.15 -15.43
CA GLU A 88 -15.34 -9.77 -15.05
C GLU A 88 -15.45 -9.57 -13.52
N ILE A 89 -16.44 -10.20 -12.87
CA ILE A 89 -16.59 -10.17 -11.41
C ILE A 89 -15.42 -10.90 -10.73
N HIS A 90 -14.97 -12.02 -11.30
CA HIS A 90 -13.79 -12.74 -10.84
C HIS A 90 -12.53 -11.87 -10.89
N ASP A 91 -12.29 -11.17 -12.00
CA ASP A 91 -11.14 -10.28 -12.14
C ASP A 91 -11.19 -9.11 -11.14
N LEU A 92 -12.38 -8.58 -10.85
CA LEU A 92 -12.57 -7.51 -9.86
C LEU A 92 -12.40 -8.01 -8.42
N SER A 93 -12.91 -9.19 -8.09
CA SER A 93 -12.73 -9.82 -6.77
C SER A 93 -11.25 -10.21 -6.52
N ALA A 94 -10.50 -10.56 -7.55
CA ALA A 94 -9.05 -10.79 -7.41
C ALA A 94 -8.30 -9.53 -6.93
N LEU A 95 -8.80 -8.32 -7.21
CA LEU A 95 -8.21 -7.07 -6.70
C LEU A 95 -8.50 -6.87 -5.21
N THR A 96 -9.69 -7.25 -4.72
CA THR A 96 -10.02 -7.19 -3.28
C THR A 96 -9.27 -8.26 -2.50
N GLU A 97 -9.05 -9.43 -3.08
CA GLU A 97 -8.30 -10.50 -2.41
C GLU A 97 -6.82 -10.15 -2.19
N LYS A 98 -6.18 -9.51 -3.16
CA LYS A 98 -4.81 -8.96 -2.96
C LYS A 98 -4.74 -8.04 -1.74
N GLN A 99 -5.80 -7.28 -1.48
CA GLN A 99 -5.88 -6.44 -0.28
C GLN A 99 -6.13 -7.26 0.99
N ARG A 100 -7.02 -8.27 0.98
CA ARG A 100 -7.28 -9.12 2.15
C ARG A 100 -6.02 -9.85 2.63
N ILE A 101 -5.16 -10.27 1.70
CA ILE A 101 -3.85 -10.87 2.01
C ILE A 101 -2.97 -9.89 2.78
N ILE A 102 -2.91 -8.62 2.36
CA ILE A 102 -2.10 -7.57 3.02
C ILE A 102 -2.55 -7.34 4.47
N PHE A 103 -3.85 -7.51 4.76
CA PHE A 103 -4.40 -7.31 6.10
C PHE A 103 -4.59 -8.61 6.90
N ASN A 104 -4.03 -9.74 6.47
CA ASN A 104 -4.21 -11.06 7.09
C ASN A 104 -5.69 -11.44 7.32
N ALA A 105 -6.60 -10.87 6.51
CA ALA A 105 -8.03 -11.15 6.55
C ALA A 105 -8.46 -12.12 5.43
N TYR A 106 -7.49 -12.64 4.69
CA TYR A 106 -7.70 -13.59 3.60
C TYR A 106 -8.20 -14.94 4.13
N ASN A 107 -9.29 -15.44 3.57
CA ASN A 107 -9.81 -16.77 3.84
C ASN A 107 -10.07 -17.50 2.51
N VAL A 108 -9.21 -18.49 2.21
CA VAL A 108 -9.28 -19.32 0.99
C VAL A 108 -10.67 -19.91 0.81
N ARG A 109 -11.26 -20.44 1.90
CA ARG A 109 -12.56 -21.12 1.84
C ARG A 109 -13.69 -20.19 1.43
N ASN A 110 -13.71 -18.98 1.99
CA ASN A 110 -14.73 -17.99 1.62
C ASN A 110 -14.58 -17.56 0.15
N TYR A 111 -13.34 -17.49 -0.35
CA TYR A 111 -13.10 -17.18 -1.75
C TYR A 111 -13.52 -18.32 -2.68
N GLU A 112 -13.24 -19.58 -2.33
CA GLU A 112 -13.71 -20.76 -3.07
C GLU A 112 -15.24 -20.83 -3.10
N ASP A 113 -15.91 -20.60 -1.97
CA ASP A 113 -17.37 -20.56 -1.88
C ASP A 113 -17.95 -19.46 -2.80
N GLN A 114 -17.30 -18.29 -2.87
CA GLN A 114 -17.69 -17.20 -3.77
C GLN A 114 -17.49 -17.56 -5.25
N LEU A 115 -16.39 -18.21 -5.60
CA LEU A 115 -16.13 -18.69 -6.97
C LEU A 115 -17.12 -19.77 -7.41
N GLN A 116 -17.49 -20.66 -6.50
CA GLN A 116 -18.49 -21.67 -6.75
C GLN A 116 -19.86 -21.02 -7.01
N HIS A 117 -20.26 -20.06 -6.19
CA HIS A 117 -21.49 -19.29 -6.41
C HIS A 117 -21.53 -18.54 -7.76
N LEU A 118 -20.41 -17.95 -8.17
CA LEU A 118 -20.27 -17.29 -9.47
C LEU A 118 -20.41 -18.29 -10.64
N THR A 119 -19.82 -19.47 -10.49
CA THR A 119 -19.87 -20.53 -11.50
C THR A 119 -21.30 -21.08 -11.63
N ASP A 120 -21.96 -21.36 -10.51
CA ASP A 120 -23.33 -21.86 -10.47
C ASP A 120 -24.31 -20.84 -11.08
N SER A 121 -24.13 -19.54 -10.78
CA SER A 121 -24.96 -18.46 -11.34
C SER A 121 -24.70 -18.25 -12.85
N ALA A 122 -23.46 -18.46 -13.30
CA ALA A 122 -23.12 -18.42 -14.72
C ALA A 122 -23.72 -19.61 -15.49
N ASP A 123 -23.73 -20.81 -14.88
CA ASP A 123 -24.26 -22.01 -15.49
C ASP A 123 -25.79 -22.02 -15.59
N SER A 124 -26.47 -21.43 -14.60
CA SER A 124 -27.92 -21.21 -14.60
C SER A 124 -28.35 -20.00 -15.45
N ALA A 125 -27.40 -19.23 -15.98
CA ALA A 125 -27.63 -17.96 -16.69
C ALA A 125 -28.42 -16.93 -15.86
N ASP A 126 -28.25 -16.95 -14.54
CA ASP A 126 -28.85 -16.02 -13.58
C ASP A 126 -28.04 -14.72 -13.52
N VAL A 127 -28.35 -13.83 -14.47
CA VAL A 127 -27.67 -12.53 -14.61
C VAL A 127 -27.97 -11.60 -13.43
N ASP A 128 -29.14 -11.72 -12.81
CA ASP A 128 -29.55 -10.85 -11.69
C ASP A 128 -28.71 -11.18 -10.45
N SER A 129 -28.54 -12.47 -10.13
CA SER A 129 -27.61 -12.92 -9.07
C SER A 129 -26.18 -12.41 -9.30
N LEU A 130 -25.69 -12.47 -10.55
CA LEU A 130 -24.36 -11.97 -10.90
C LEU A 130 -24.25 -10.44 -10.76
N MET A 131 -25.30 -9.68 -11.05
CA MET A 131 -25.33 -8.23 -10.85
C MET A 131 -25.30 -7.86 -9.36
N ASP A 132 -26.04 -8.60 -8.53
CA ASP A 132 -26.02 -8.43 -7.07
C ASP A 132 -24.62 -8.74 -6.49
N GLU A 133 -23.97 -9.78 -7.02
CA GLU A 133 -22.60 -10.13 -6.64
C GLU A 133 -21.60 -9.05 -7.09
N LEU A 134 -21.75 -8.49 -8.31
CA LEU A 134 -20.94 -7.38 -8.78
C LEU A 134 -21.06 -6.15 -7.86
N ASP A 135 -22.27 -5.83 -7.40
CA ASP A 135 -22.50 -4.72 -6.47
C ASP A 135 -21.93 -5.01 -5.08
N THR A 136 -21.94 -6.27 -4.64
CA THR A 136 -21.26 -6.71 -3.42
C THR A 136 -19.75 -6.51 -3.54
N VAL A 137 -19.13 -7.01 -4.61
CA VAL A 137 -17.70 -6.80 -4.90
C VAL A 137 -17.36 -5.31 -4.99
N ARG A 138 -18.21 -4.49 -5.62
CA ARG A 138 -18.03 -3.03 -5.69
C ARG A 138 -18.00 -2.39 -4.29
N ARG A 139 -18.88 -2.81 -3.38
CA ARG A 139 -18.89 -2.33 -1.98
C ARG A 139 -17.64 -2.77 -1.24
N GLU A 140 -17.22 -4.02 -1.42
CA GLU A 140 -15.99 -4.54 -0.82
C GLU A 140 -14.75 -3.80 -1.32
N MET A 141 -14.63 -3.56 -2.63
CA MET A 141 -13.56 -2.75 -3.23
C MET A 141 -13.50 -1.35 -2.60
N ARG A 142 -14.65 -0.71 -2.38
CA ARG A 142 -14.70 0.61 -1.74
C ARG A 142 -14.21 0.56 -0.28
N ASN A 143 -14.62 -0.46 0.45
CA ASN A 143 -14.15 -0.67 1.83
C ASN A 143 -12.65 -0.98 1.86
N ALA A 144 -12.16 -1.82 0.95
CA ALA A 144 -10.74 -2.15 0.79
C ALA A 144 -9.91 -0.89 0.50
N ALA A 145 -10.35 -0.03 -0.42
CA ALA A 145 -9.71 1.25 -0.71
C ALA A 145 -9.63 2.15 0.53
N ASN A 146 -10.69 2.22 1.33
CA ASN A 146 -10.72 3.01 2.56
C ASN A 146 -9.75 2.46 3.63
N LEU A 147 -9.68 1.14 3.79
CA LEU A 147 -8.75 0.49 4.71
C LEU A 147 -7.29 0.72 4.28
N LEU A 148 -7.00 0.56 2.99
CA LEU A 148 -5.68 0.85 2.42
C LEU A 148 -5.30 2.32 2.59
N ASP A 149 -6.22 3.26 2.40
CA ASP A 149 -5.95 4.69 2.61
C ASP A 149 -5.63 5.00 4.07
N LYS A 150 -6.36 4.40 5.02
CA LYS A 150 -6.08 4.53 6.45
C LYS A 150 -4.71 3.96 6.81
N HIS A 151 -4.36 2.80 6.25
CA HIS A 151 -3.06 2.17 6.45
C HIS A 151 -1.92 3.02 5.86
N ARG A 152 -2.08 3.50 4.62
CA ARG A 152 -1.15 4.43 3.96
C ARG A 152 -0.91 5.69 4.80
N LYS A 153 -1.97 6.32 5.31
CA LYS A 153 -1.86 7.51 6.17
C LYS A 153 -1.06 7.23 7.43
N ARG A 154 -1.24 6.04 8.04
CA ARG A 154 -0.47 5.61 9.21
C ARG A 154 1.03 5.46 8.87
N LEU A 155 1.35 4.73 7.81
CA LEU A 155 2.74 4.55 7.36
C LEU A 155 3.41 5.89 7.01
N ASN A 156 2.70 6.78 6.32
CA ASN A 156 3.23 8.10 5.97
C ASN A 156 3.50 8.94 7.22
N ARG A 157 2.60 8.91 8.21
CA ARG A 157 2.80 9.61 9.49
C ARG A 157 4.01 9.07 10.24
N ASN A 158 4.17 7.74 10.31
CA ASN A 158 5.30 7.12 10.98
C ASN A 158 6.62 7.47 10.27
N ARG A 159 6.64 7.46 8.93
CA ARG A 159 7.78 7.96 8.14
C ARG A 159 8.14 9.40 8.48
N THR A 160 7.17 10.31 8.57
CA THR A 160 7.40 11.70 8.96
C THR A 160 7.94 11.79 10.39
N ALA A 161 7.43 10.99 11.33
CA ALA A 161 7.91 10.96 12.70
C ALA A 161 9.38 10.52 12.79
N PHE A 162 9.77 9.46 12.08
CA PHE A 162 11.17 9.01 12.02
C PHE A 162 12.09 10.03 11.35
N MET A 163 11.61 10.75 10.33
CA MET A 163 12.37 11.84 9.70
C MET A 163 12.60 12.99 10.68
N ILE A 164 11.59 13.38 11.47
CA ILE A 164 11.76 14.41 12.51
C ILE A 164 12.72 13.93 13.61
N LEU A 165 12.56 12.68 14.06
CA LEU A 165 13.44 12.06 15.05
C LEU A 165 14.90 12.07 14.58
N PHE A 166 15.14 11.79 13.30
CA PHE A 166 16.47 11.84 12.69
C PHE A 166 17.11 13.22 12.82
N PHE A 167 16.39 14.30 12.49
CA PHE A 167 16.92 15.66 12.60
C PHE A 167 17.18 16.08 14.04
N LEU A 168 16.31 15.70 14.97
CA LEU A 168 16.49 15.97 16.41
C LEU A 168 17.72 15.25 16.97
N LEU A 169 17.87 13.96 16.66
CA LEU A 169 19.03 13.16 17.07
C LEU A 169 20.32 13.69 16.42
N TRP A 170 20.28 13.98 15.12
CA TRP A 170 21.44 14.48 14.40
C TRP A 170 21.92 15.83 14.95
N GLY A 171 21.00 16.78 15.18
CA GLY A 171 21.31 18.07 15.79
C GLY A 171 21.88 17.92 17.21
N GLY A 172 21.27 17.04 18.02
CA GLY A 172 21.74 16.76 19.39
C GLY A 172 23.14 16.13 19.44
N ILE A 173 23.42 15.17 18.54
CA ILE A 173 24.74 14.55 18.39
C ILE A 173 25.76 15.58 17.90
N TYR A 174 25.41 16.35 16.86
CA TYR A 174 26.28 17.39 16.31
C TYR A 174 26.68 18.43 17.37
N MET A 175 25.70 18.98 18.11
CA MET A 175 25.95 19.93 19.21
C MET A 175 26.78 19.32 20.34
N ASN A 176 26.57 18.05 20.70
CA ASN A 176 27.39 17.39 21.73
C ASN A 176 28.84 17.21 21.31
N VAL A 177 29.09 16.85 20.04
CA VAL A 177 30.45 16.72 19.52
C VAL A 177 31.13 18.10 19.44
N ASP A 178 30.38 19.15 19.11
CA ASP A 178 30.88 20.52 19.09
C ASP A 178 31.18 21.06 20.51
N ASN A 179 30.28 20.86 21.49
CA ASN A 179 30.52 21.21 22.89
C ASN A 179 31.71 20.45 23.52
N ARG A 180 31.93 19.18 23.15
CA ARG A 180 33.13 18.45 23.59
C ARG A 180 34.42 19.03 23.02
N ARG A 181 34.41 19.67 21.85
CA ARG A 181 35.58 20.40 21.34
C ARG A 181 35.89 21.65 22.16
N ILE A 182 34.86 22.37 22.61
CA ILE A 182 35.04 23.54 23.48
C ILE A 182 35.62 23.12 24.84
N LEU A 183 35.19 21.97 25.38
CA LEU A 183 35.67 21.44 26.66
C LEU A 183 37.05 20.75 26.62
N LEU A 184 37.45 20.17 25.48
CA LEU A 184 38.74 19.48 25.34
C LEU A 184 39.90 20.39 24.88
N GLY A 185 39.66 21.69 24.71
CA GLY A 185 40.70 22.67 24.46
C GLY A 185 41.37 22.52 23.10
N ASP A 186 41.01 23.39 22.15
CA ASP A 186 42.04 23.90 21.24
C ASP A 186 42.99 24.75 22.12
N GLN A 187 44.03 24.10 22.64
CA GLN A 187 45.38 24.67 22.73
C GLN A 187 46.17 24.22 21.51
#